data_AF-A0A533SL69-F1
#
_entry.id   AF-A0A533SL69-F1
#
_cell.length_a   1.000
_cell.length_b   1.000
_cell.length_c   1.000
_cell.angle_alpha   90.00
_cell.angle_beta   90.00
_cell.angle_gamma   90.00
#
_symmetry.space_group_name_H-M   'P 1'
#
loop_
_entity.id
_entity.type
_entity.pdbx_description
1 polymer ?
#
loop_
_entity_poly.entity_id
_entity_poly.type
_entity_poly.pdbx_seq_one_letter_code
_entity_poly.pdbx_strand_id
1 'polypeptide(L)'
;MPTIRSYLQHHPIHWRSLLPWTALFALLYVAGLFIPQGFDWVHFFRQGAVSPIWTPWSAVVVRFLNWPLLVAITLFALIYRTYRNNHSPWPIALALLSLPTVWLMILGNLDGLVLAGLLLMPWGVPLVTMKPQISTFALFAKKKWFIAAAIWGVITLLIWGFWPVNLMGTFAPDWKAEWVQDISLFPWGAILALPLLWFSRGDEDLLMAAGSFMTPHLFPYHFYLLMPALGRMKPGWMLASWLLSWSPLLANWLGN
;
A
#
# COMPACT_ATOMS: atom_id res chain seq x y z
N MET A 1 -25.90 -20.64 -20.66
CA MET A 1 -24.63 -20.10 -20.13
C MET A 1 -23.52 -20.51 -21.09
N PRO A 2 -22.65 -19.59 -21.57
CA PRO A 2 -21.50 -19.98 -22.37
C PRO A 2 -20.59 -20.90 -21.54
N THR A 3 -20.09 -21.97 -22.14
CA THR A 3 -19.15 -22.86 -21.46
C THR A 3 -17.81 -22.14 -21.30
N ILE A 4 -17.07 -22.41 -20.22
CA ILE A 4 -15.71 -21.85 -19.99
C ILE A 4 -14.82 -22.03 -21.23
N ARG A 5 -15.03 -23.14 -21.96
CA ARG A 5 -14.36 -23.47 -23.21
C ARG A 5 -14.64 -22.46 -24.34
N SER A 6 -15.88 -22.01 -24.52
CA SER A 6 -16.22 -21.00 -25.56
C SER A 6 -15.71 -19.61 -25.20
N TYR A 7 -15.65 -19.27 -23.91
CA TYR A 7 -15.08 -18.00 -23.45
C TYR A 7 -13.56 -17.93 -23.68
N LEU A 8 -12.83 -19.01 -23.36
CA LEU A 8 -11.39 -19.10 -23.57
C LEU A 8 -10.98 -19.16 -25.06
N GLN A 9 -11.88 -19.58 -25.94
CA GLN A 9 -11.66 -19.54 -27.39
C GLN A 9 -11.71 -18.11 -27.96
N HIS A 10 -12.53 -17.23 -27.38
CA HIS A 10 -12.61 -15.82 -27.79
C HIS A 10 -11.66 -14.90 -27.01
N HIS A 11 -11.17 -15.37 -25.86
CA HIS A 11 -10.19 -14.67 -25.02
C HIS A 11 -9.03 -15.60 -24.66
N PRO A 12 -8.16 -15.94 -25.64
CA PRO A 12 -7.03 -16.81 -25.37
C PRO A 12 -6.10 -16.19 -24.32
N ILE A 13 -5.79 -16.97 -23.28
CA ILE A 13 -4.80 -16.57 -22.28
C ILE A 13 -3.43 -16.55 -22.97
N HIS A 14 -2.86 -15.36 -23.11
CA HIS A 14 -1.53 -15.19 -23.68
C HIS A 14 -0.47 -15.57 -22.65
N TRP A 15 -0.25 -16.87 -22.44
CA TRP A 15 0.71 -17.42 -21.47
C TRP A 15 2.13 -16.83 -21.62
N ARG A 16 2.53 -16.49 -22.84
CA ARG A 16 3.83 -15.86 -23.13
C ARG A 16 4.03 -14.51 -22.41
N SER A 17 2.96 -13.75 -22.17
CA SER A 17 3.06 -12.50 -21.40
C SER A 17 3.01 -12.72 -19.89
N LEU A 18 2.58 -13.89 -19.41
CA LEU A 18 2.51 -14.22 -17.98
C LEU A 18 3.81 -14.83 -17.45
N LEU A 19 4.51 -15.61 -18.29
CA LEU A 19 5.76 -16.30 -17.91
C LEU A 19 6.83 -15.37 -17.30
N PRO A 20 7.11 -14.18 -17.85
CA PRO A 20 8.11 -13.28 -17.25
C PRO A 20 7.70 -12.80 -15.86
N TRP A 21 6.41 -12.54 -15.64
CA TRP A 21 5.90 -12.09 -14.34
C TRP A 21 5.91 -13.21 -13.30
N THR A 22 5.54 -14.44 -13.69
CA THR A 22 5.63 -15.60 -12.80
C THR A 22 7.08 -15.92 -12.44
N ALA A 23 8.00 -15.82 -13.40
CA ALA A 23 9.43 -16.00 -13.17
C ALA A 23 9.99 -14.92 -12.23
N LEU A 24 9.62 -13.65 -12.45
CA LEU A 24 9.99 -12.55 -11.57
C LEU A 24 9.47 -12.76 -10.15
N PHE A 25 8.20 -13.14 -9.99
CA PHE A 25 7.63 -13.42 -8.67
C PHE A 25 8.36 -14.55 -7.94
N ALA A 26 8.64 -15.66 -8.65
CA ALA A 26 9.41 -16.78 -8.09
C ALA A 26 10.83 -16.34 -7.69
N LEU A 27 11.50 -15.53 -8.52
CA LEU A 27 12.81 -14.97 -8.20
C LEU A 27 12.76 -14.09 -6.95
N LEU A 28 11.76 -13.21 -6.83
CA LEU A 28 11.59 -12.35 -5.65
C LEU A 28 11.28 -13.16 -4.40
N TYR A 29 10.52 -14.26 -4.51
CA TYR A 29 10.29 -15.19 -3.41
C TYR A 29 11.60 -15.84 -2.95
N VAL A 30 12.40 -16.35 -3.89
CA VAL A 30 13.72 -16.91 -3.56
C VAL A 30 14.62 -15.85 -2.93
N ALA A 31 14.63 -14.62 -3.45
CA ALA A 31 15.38 -13.51 -2.87
C ALA A 31 14.94 -13.23 -1.42
N GLY A 32 13.64 -13.32 -1.14
CA GLY A 32 13.07 -13.17 0.20
C GLY A 32 13.58 -14.19 1.23
N LEU A 33 14.15 -15.33 0.80
CA LEU A 33 14.83 -16.28 1.71
C LEU A 33 16.14 -15.72 2.28
N PHE A 34 16.76 -14.76 1.58
CA PHE A 34 18.06 -14.18 1.94
C PHE A 34 17.94 -12.79 2.58
N ILE A 35 16.75 -12.18 2.52
CA ILE A 35 16.50 -10.87 3.15
C ILE A 35 16.19 -11.09 4.64
N PRO A 36 16.88 -10.40 5.57
CA PRO A 36 16.57 -10.47 7.00
C PRO A 36 15.12 -10.15 7.29
N GLN A 37 14.51 -10.86 8.24
CA GLN A 37 13.12 -10.59 8.64
C GLN A 37 13.00 -9.21 9.28
N GLY A 38 11.98 -8.46 8.86
CA GLY A 38 11.73 -7.13 9.39
C GLY A 38 11.20 -7.12 10.82
N PHE A 39 11.40 -6.00 11.52
CA PHE A 39 11.03 -5.84 12.94
C PHE A 39 9.54 -6.14 13.21
N ASP A 40 8.62 -5.49 12.49
CA ASP A 40 7.19 -5.67 12.67
C ASP A 40 6.75 -7.11 12.34
N TRP A 41 7.40 -7.72 11.35
CA TRP A 41 7.14 -9.12 11.01
C TRP A 41 7.49 -10.06 12.16
N VAL A 42 8.68 -9.92 12.75
CA VAL A 42 9.16 -10.79 13.83
C VAL A 42 8.36 -10.60 15.11
N HIS A 43 8.12 -9.34 15.49
CA HIS A 43 7.53 -9.01 16.79
C HIS A 43 6.00 -9.04 16.79
N PHE A 44 5.34 -8.81 15.65
CA PHE A 44 3.88 -8.75 15.59
C PHE A 44 3.29 -9.79 14.63
N PHE A 45 3.53 -9.64 13.31
CA PHE A 45 2.74 -10.36 12.32
C PHE A 45 2.98 -11.87 12.32
N ARG A 46 4.24 -12.33 12.45
CA ARG A 46 4.57 -13.76 12.51
C ARG A 46 3.88 -14.46 13.68
N GLN A 47 3.62 -13.74 14.76
CA GLN A 47 2.95 -14.25 15.97
C GLN A 47 1.42 -14.16 15.87
N GLY A 48 0.88 -13.61 14.77
CA GLY A 48 -0.53 -13.33 14.60
C GLY A 48 -1.02 -12.12 15.41
N ALA A 49 -0.12 -11.37 16.03
CA ALA A 49 -0.45 -10.14 16.73
C ALA A 49 -0.63 -9.02 15.71
N VAL A 50 -1.82 -8.41 15.73
CA VAL A 50 -2.20 -7.33 14.82
C VAL A 50 -2.65 -6.15 15.68
N SER A 51 -1.90 -5.05 15.62
CA SER A 51 -2.22 -3.84 16.38
C SER A 51 -3.62 -3.31 16.00
N PRO A 52 -4.37 -2.68 16.93
CA PRO A 52 -5.70 -2.12 16.68
C PRO A 52 -5.79 -1.13 15.51
N ILE A 53 -4.65 -0.58 15.05
CA ILE A 53 -4.56 0.29 13.87
C ILE A 53 -4.78 -0.45 12.54
N TRP A 54 -4.81 -1.78 12.57
CA TRP A 54 -5.14 -2.63 11.44
C TRP A 54 -6.56 -3.13 11.57
N THR A 55 -7.13 -3.50 10.43
CA THR A 55 -8.47 -4.08 10.42
C THR A 55 -8.50 -5.53 10.91
N PRO A 56 -9.62 -6.03 11.44
CA PRO A 56 -9.69 -7.37 12.05
C PRO A 56 -9.31 -8.54 11.11
N TRP A 57 -9.64 -8.45 9.82
CA TRP A 57 -9.31 -9.51 8.86
C TRP A 57 -7.82 -9.55 8.50
N SER A 58 -7.03 -8.55 8.86
CA SER A 58 -5.57 -8.58 8.70
C SER A 58 -4.96 -9.78 9.41
N ALA A 59 -5.46 -10.13 10.60
CA ALA A 59 -5.03 -11.32 11.34
C ALA A 59 -5.33 -12.62 10.59
N VAL A 60 -6.40 -12.67 9.80
CA VAL A 60 -6.74 -13.83 8.96
C VAL A 60 -5.79 -13.91 7.77
N VAL A 61 -5.54 -12.79 7.09
CA VAL A 61 -4.64 -12.73 5.92
C VAL A 61 -3.22 -13.15 6.30
N VAL A 62 -2.71 -12.65 7.42
CA VAL A 62 -1.34 -12.92 7.88
C VAL A 62 -1.06 -14.40 8.12
N ARG A 63 -2.08 -15.21 8.49
CA ARG A 63 -1.93 -16.67 8.67
C ARG A 63 -1.50 -17.41 7.41
N PHE A 64 -1.76 -16.84 6.24
CA PHE A 64 -1.40 -17.43 4.95
C PHE A 64 -0.07 -16.91 4.41
N LEU A 65 0.62 -16.06 5.18
CA LEU A 65 1.87 -15.45 4.77
C LEU A 65 3.06 -16.09 5.47
N ASN A 66 4.14 -16.18 4.72
CA ASN A 66 5.47 -16.37 5.27
C ASN A 66 6.34 -15.18 4.83
N TRP A 67 7.51 -15.05 5.43
CA TRP A 67 8.40 -13.92 5.15
C TRP A 67 8.77 -13.79 3.66
N PRO A 68 9.27 -14.84 2.98
CA PRO A 68 9.55 -14.78 1.54
C PRO A 68 8.35 -14.37 0.69
N LEU A 69 7.15 -14.82 1.03
CA LEU A 69 5.93 -14.48 0.32
C LEU A 69 5.57 -13.00 0.49
N LEU A 70 5.70 -12.46 1.70
CA LEU A 70 5.47 -11.03 1.96
C LEU A 70 6.45 -10.17 1.14
N VAL A 71 7.73 -10.52 1.15
CA VAL A 71 8.75 -9.86 0.32
C VAL A 71 8.39 -9.92 -1.17
N ALA A 72 8.06 -11.11 -1.67
CA ALA A 72 7.71 -11.31 -3.07
C ALA A 72 6.51 -10.46 -3.49
N ILE A 73 5.42 -10.48 -2.72
CA ILE A 73 4.22 -9.68 -3.02
C ILE A 73 4.55 -8.19 -2.99
N THR A 74 5.31 -7.74 -2.00
CA THR A 74 5.68 -6.32 -1.82
C THR A 74 6.50 -5.82 -3.02
N LEU A 75 7.60 -6.50 -3.36
CA LEU A 75 8.45 -6.06 -4.46
C LEU A 75 7.73 -6.22 -5.81
N PHE A 76 6.99 -7.31 -6.00
CA PHE A 76 6.25 -7.56 -7.24
C PHE A 76 5.16 -6.50 -7.47
N ALA A 77 4.36 -6.19 -6.44
CA ALA A 77 3.29 -5.20 -6.57
C ALA A 77 3.84 -3.81 -6.94
N LEU A 78 4.96 -3.42 -6.31
CA LEU A 78 5.66 -2.17 -6.60
C LEU A 78 6.20 -2.15 -8.03
N ILE A 79 6.97 -3.17 -8.42
CA ILE A 79 7.56 -3.27 -9.76
C ILE A 79 6.47 -3.26 -10.82
N TYR A 80 5.46 -4.11 -10.66
CA TYR A 80 4.40 -4.29 -11.65
C TYR A 80 3.53 -3.04 -11.81
N ARG A 81 3.15 -2.38 -10.70
CA ARG A 81 2.38 -1.12 -10.78
C ARG A 81 3.21 0.00 -11.42
N THR A 82 4.49 0.11 -11.06
CA THR A 82 5.38 1.11 -11.66
C THR A 82 5.58 0.86 -13.15
N TYR A 83 5.75 -0.41 -13.55
CA TYR A 83 5.88 -0.81 -14.96
C TYR A 83 4.63 -0.47 -15.79
N ARG A 84 3.43 -0.67 -15.22
CA ARG A 84 2.16 -0.27 -15.88
C ARG A 84 2.10 1.24 -16.17
N ASN A 85 2.75 2.06 -15.35
CA ASN A 85 2.83 3.50 -15.54
C ASN A 85 3.92 3.87 -16.56
N ASN A 86 5.07 3.19 -16.52
CA ASN A 86 6.20 3.43 -17.41
C ASN A 86 7.10 2.20 -17.52
N HIS A 87 7.39 1.79 -18.75
CA HIS A 87 8.18 0.59 -19.07
C HIS A 87 9.68 0.79 -18.84
N SER A 88 10.14 2.02 -18.61
CA SER A 88 11.54 2.31 -18.30
C SER A 88 11.97 1.65 -16.98
N PRO A 89 13.20 1.11 -16.88
CA PRO A 89 13.70 0.56 -15.62
C PRO A 89 13.97 1.64 -14.56
N TRP A 90 14.13 2.91 -14.95
CA TRP A 90 14.52 3.98 -14.03
C TRP A 90 13.49 4.27 -12.93
N PRO A 91 12.19 4.51 -13.23
CA PRO A 91 11.19 4.69 -12.18
C PRO A 91 11.08 3.48 -11.25
N ILE A 92 11.25 2.27 -11.78
CA ILE A 92 11.22 1.03 -10.99
C ILE A 92 12.39 1.01 -10.01
N ALA A 93 13.62 1.28 -10.49
CA ALA A 93 14.80 1.34 -9.65
C ALA A 93 14.66 2.42 -8.56
N LEU A 94 14.18 3.62 -8.92
CA LEU A 94 13.95 4.70 -7.95
C LEU A 94 12.87 4.32 -6.92
N ALA A 95 11.78 3.70 -7.34
CA ALA A 95 10.73 3.24 -6.45
C ALA A 95 11.23 2.14 -5.48
N LEU A 96 12.05 1.21 -5.96
CA LEU A 96 12.68 0.16 -5.14
C LEU A 96 13.66 0.75 -4.12
N LEU A 97 14.45 1.73 -4.56
CA LEU A 97 15.49 2.39 -3.77
C LEU A 97 14.99 3.67 -3.10
N SER A 98 13.69 3.84 -2.89
CA SER A 98 13.16 4.98 -2.13
C SER A 98 13.16 4.67 -0.64
N LEU A 99 13.26 5.70 0.20
CA LEU A 99 13.20 5.50 1.65
C LEU A 99 11.92 4.77 2.08
N PRO A 100 10.70 5.11 1.60
CA PRO A 100 9.50 4.39 2.02
C PRO A 100 9.57 2.88 1.72
N THR A 101 10.14 2.48 0.59
CA THR A 101 10.28 1.06 0.24
C THR A 101 11.34 0.37 1.08
N VAL A 102 12.52 0.96 1.24
CA VAL A 102 13.59 0.40 2.07
C VAL A 102 13.13 0.28 3.53
N TRP A 103 12.49 1.32 4.05
CA TRP A 103 11.95 1.34 5.41
C TRP A 103 10.86 0.27 5.59
N LEU A 104 9.96 0.12 4.61
CA LEU A 104 8.95 -0.94 4.63
C LEU A 104 9.58 -2.33 4.72
N MET A 105 10.65 -2.57 3.97
CA MET A 105 11.37 -3.85 3.98
C MET A 105 12.08 -4.11 5.31
N ILE A 106 12.68 -3.08 5.91
CA ILE A 106 13.31 -3.16 7.24
C ILE A 106 12.28 -3.45 8.34
N LEU A 107 11.09 -2.85 8.24
CA LEU A 107 10.00 -3.13 9.18
C LEU A 107 9.34 -4.48 8.89
N GLY A 108 9.21 -4.90 7.63
CA GLY A 108 8.43 -6.09 7.29
C GLY A 108 6.92 -5.87 7.46
N ASN A 109 6.46 -4.66 7.12
CA ASN A 109 5.06 -4.26 7.26
C ASN A 109 4.19 -4.76 6.08
N LEU A 110 2.86 -4.76 6.21
CA LEU A 110 1.95 -5.36 5.24
C LEU A 110 1.47 -4.41 4.12
N ASP A 111 1.98 -3.18 4.04
CA ASP A 111 1.59 -2.21 3.00
C ASP A 111 1.84 -2.74 1.57
N GLY A 112 2.76 -3.71 1.39
CA GLY A 112 2.92 -4.44 0.13
C GLY A 112 1.67 -5.21 -0.32
N LEU A 113 0.93 -5.81 0.62
CA LEU A 113 -0.36 -6.46 0.34
C LEU A 113 -1.42 -5.44 -0.03
N VAL A 114 -1.42 -4.28 0.62
CA VAL A 114 -2.34 -3.18 0.33
C VAL A 114 -2.13 -2.71 -1.12
N LEU A 115 -0.87 -2.57 -1.54
CA LEU A 115 -0.53 -2.24 -2.92
C LEU A 115 -0.96 -3.33 -3.92
N ALA A 116 -0.78 -4.60 -3.56
CA ALA A 116 -1.28 -5.72 -4.35
C ALA A 116 -2.81 -5.69 -4.45
N GLY A 117 -3.51 -5.31 -3.37
CA GLY A 117 -4.95 -5.05 -3.37
C GLY A 117 -5.36 -4.02 -4.43
N LEU A 118 -4.62 -2.90 -4.52
CA LEU A 118 -4.90 -1.86 -5.52
C LEU A 118 -4.78 -2.39 -6.97
N LEU A 119 -3.87 -3.33 -7.22
CA LEU A 119 -3.74 -3.99 -8.54
C LEU A 119 -4.90 -4.95 -8.87
N LEU A 120 -5.58 -5.47 -7.85
CA LEU A 120 -6.64 -6.48 -7.95
C LEU A 120 -8.06 -5.88 -7.85
N MET A 121 -8.18 -4.56 -7.86
CA MET A 121 -9.47 -3.88 -7.73
C MET A 121 -10.46 -4.27 -8.85
N PRO A 122 -11.77 -4.48 -8.55
CA PRO A 122 -12.44 -4.25 -7.26
C PRO A 122 -12.28 -5.37 -6.23
N TRP A 123 -11.82 -6.57 -6.62
CA TRP A 123 -11.73 -7.72 -5.72
C TRP A 123 -10.66 -7.56 -4.64
N GLY A 124 -9.69 -6.67 -4.85
CA GLY A 124 -8.66 -6.34 -3.87
C GLY A 124 -9.11 -5.44 -2.71
N VAL A 125 -10.38 -5.01 -2.65
CA VAL A 125 -10.91 -4.15 -1.56
C VAL A 125 -10.53 -4.65 -0.16
N PRO A 126 -10.64 -5.94 0.19
CA PRO A 126 -10.22 -6.42 1.50
C PRO A 126 -8.77 -6.11 1.82
N LEU A 127 -7.86 -6.26 0.85
CA LEU A 127 -6.44 -5.94 1.03
C LEU A 127 -6.19 -4.43 1.09
N VAL A 128 -6.85 -3.66 0.22
CA VAL A 128 -6.74 -2.19 0.21
C VAL A 128 -7.17 -1.60 1.55
N THR A 129 -8.20 -2.17 2.17
CA THR A 129 -8.77 -1.67 3.42
C THR A 129 -8.06 -2.20 4.66
N MET A 130 -7.08 -3.12 4.55
CA MET A 130 -6.33 -3.65 5.71
C MET A 130 -5.68 -2.57 6.56
N LYS A 131 -5.28 -1.48 5.90
CA LYS A 131 -4.61 -0.32 6.48
C LYS A 131 -5.17 0.94 5.86
N PRO A 132 -6.27 1.50 6.41
CA PRO A 132 -7.13 2.43 5.68
C PRO A 132 -6.60 3.87 5.54
N GLN A 133 -5.34 4.15 5.88
CA GLN A 133 -4.74 5.49 5.93
C GLN A 133 -4.74 6.16 4.56
N ILE A 134 -3.87 5.71 3.65
CA ILE A 134 -3.71 6.32 2.32
C ILE A 134 -4.56 5.58 1.28
N SER A 135 -4.54 4.25 1.32
CA SER A 135 -5.12 3.38 0.29
C SER A 135 -6.64 3.51 0.12
N THR A 136 -7.38 3.82 1.20
CA THR A 136 -8.84 4.00 1.16
C THR A 136 -9.25 5.12 0.23
N PHE A 137 -8.41 6.16 0.09
CA PHE A 137 -8.71 7.27 -0.80
C PHE A 137 -8.77 6.84 -2.28
N ALA A 138 -8.00 5.82 -2.67
CA ALA A 138 -8.09 5.26 -4.02
C ALA A 138 -9.47 4.63 -4.31
N LEU A 139 -10.23 4.21 -3.30
CA LEU A 139 -11.55 3.59 -3.48
C LEU A 139 -12.57 4.58 -4.05
N PHE A 140 -12.35 5.88 -3.86
CA PHE A 140 -13.19 6.94 -4.43
C PHE A 140 -12.89 7.23 -5.91
N ALA A 141 -11.81 6.66 -6.46
CA ALA A 141 -11.43 6.88 -7.86
C ALA A 141 -12.50 6.40 -8.85
N LYS A 142 -13.20 5.30 -8.51
CA LYS A 142 -14.18 4.67 -9.41
C LYS A 142 -15.40 4.21 -8.64
N LYS A 143 -16.59 4.47 -9.17
CA LYS A 143 -17.88 4.07 -8.59
C LYS A 143 -17.92 2.58 -8.20
N LYS A 144 -17.43 1.69 -9.07
CA LYS A 144 -17.42 0.23 -8.81
C LYS A 144 -16.53 -0.15 -7.61
N TRP A 145 -15.47 0.61 -7.33
CA TRP A 145 -14.56 0.37 -6.22
C TRP A 145 -15.18 0.85 -4.91
N PHE A 146 -15.78 2.04 -4.94
CA PHE A 146 -16.55 2.57 -3.83
C PHE A 146 -17.70 1.63 -3.43
N ILE A 147 -18.46 1.12 -4.40
CA ILE A 147 -19.55 0.15 -4.13
C ILE A 147 -19.00 -1.13 -3.50
N ALA A 148 -17.91 -1.69 -4.05
CA ALA A 148 -17.27 -2.88 -3.48
C ALA A 148 -16.77 -2.63 -2.05
N ALA A 149 -16.22 -1.43 -1.78
CA ALA A 149 -15.80 -1.00 -0.45
C ALA A 149 -16.97 -0.86 0.52
N ALA A 150 -18.10 -0.30 0.08
CA ALA A 150 -19.31 -0.18 0.91
C ALA A 150 -19.88 -1.56 1.27
N ILE A 151 -19.98 -2.47 0.29
CA ILE A 151 -20.42 -3.85 0.51
C ILE A 151 -19.48 -4.56 1.49
N TRP A 152 -18.16 -4.46 1.26
CA TRP A 152 -17.16 -5.03 2.17
C TRP A 152 -17.27 -4.43 3.57
N GLY A 153 -17.45 -3.11 3.69
CA GLY A 153 -17.68 -2.42 4.96
C GLY A 153 -18.84 -3.03 5.74
N VAL A 154 -20.00 -3.19 5.11
CA VAL A 154 -21.17 -3.84 5.72
C VAL A 154 -20.85 -5.28 6.16
N ILE A 155 -20.23 -6.08 5.30
CA ILE A 155 -19.82 -7.46 5.63
C ILE A 155 -18.90 -7.48 6.85
N THR A 156 -17.92 -6.57 6.91
CA THR A 156 -16.96 -6.56 8.01
C THR A 156 -17.59 -6.13 9.33
N LEU A 157 -18.56 -5.21 9.29
CA LEU A 157 -19.33 -4.83 10.48
C LEU A 157 -20.22 -5.98 10.98
N LEU A 158 -20.77 -6.80 10.08
CA LEU A 158 -21.57 -7.97 10.45
C LEU A 158 -20.72 -9.09 11.08
N ILE A 159 -19.49 -9.30 10.60
CA ILE A 159 -18.62 -10.39 11.08
C ILE A 159 -17.82 -9.98 12.32
N TRP A 160 -17.30 -8.75 12.38
CA TRP A 160 -16.37 -8.30 13.43
C TRP A 160 -16.93 -7.18 14.33
N GLY A 161 -18.19 -6.77 14.13
CA GLY A 161 -18.80 -5.68 14.89
C GLY A 161 -18.26 -4.30 14.49
N PHE A 162 -18.49 -3.29 15.33
CA PHE A 162 -18.08 -1.89 15.09
C PHE A 162 -16.59 -1.66 15.37
N TRP A 163 -15.73 -2.40 14.68
CA TRP A 163 -14.27 -2.31 14.79
C TRP A 163 -13.66 -0.92 14.47
N PRO A 164 -14.27 0.00 13.68
CA PRO A 164 -13.67 1.32 13.44
C PRO A 164 -13.43 2.14 14.71
N VAL A 165 -14.14 1.86 15.81
CA VAL A 165 -13.89 2.49 17.11
C VAL A 165 -12.46 2.24 17.60
N ASN A 166 -11.87 1.09 17.26
CA ASN A 166 -10.51 0.74 17.66
C ASN A 166 -9.46 1.64 17.00
N LEU A 167 -9.77 2.17 15.81
CA LEU A 167 -8.89 3.13 15.13
C LEU A 167 -8.86 4.47 15.84
N MET A 168 -9.84 4.78 16.71
CA MET A 168 -9.84 6.04 17.46
C MET A 168 -8.71 6.12 18.48
N GLY A 169 -8.07 4.98 18.82
CA GLY A 169 -6.88 4.96 19.67
C GLY A 169 -5.71 5.78 19.12
N THR A 170 -5.63 6.03 17.81
CA THR A 170 -4.57 6.86 17.22
C THR A 170 -4.71 8.35 17.51
N PHE A 171 -5.86 8.79 18.03
CA PHE A 171 -6.06 10.17 18.48
C PHE A 171 -5.61 10.41 19.93
N ALA A 172 -5.29 9.35 20.67
CA ALA A 172 -4.96 9.47 22.07
C ALA A 172 -3.57 10.13 22.27
N PRO A 173 -3.36 10.95 23.32
CA PRO A 173 -2.09 11.67 23.49
C PRO A 173 -0.86 10.76 23.65
N ASP A 174 -1.04 9.60 24.27
CA ASP A 174 -0.05 8.54 24.44
C ASP A 174 0.42 7.96 23.10
N TRP A 175 -0.47 7.87 22.10
CA TRP A 175 -0.09 7.47 20.74
C TRP A 175 1.02 8.37 20.19
N LYS A 176 0.87 9.69 20.30
CA LYS A 176 1.88 10.63 19.79
C LYS A 176 3.20 10.57 20.56
N ALA A 177 3.14 10.22 21.85
CA ALA A 177 4.34 10.05 22.67
C ALA A 177 5.10 8.76 22.32
N GLU A 178 4.38 7.66 22.05
CA GLU A 178 4.96 6.38 21.65
C GLU A 178 5.48 6.42 20.21
N TRP A 179 4.73 7.05 19.30
CA TRP A 179 4.98 7.04 17.86
C TRP A 179 5.52 8.38 17.36
N VAL A 180 6.73 8.75 17.81
CA VAL A 180 7.41 10.02 17.45
C VAL A 180 7.57 10.21 15.93
N GLN A 181 7.57 9.10 15.19
CA GLN A 181 7.65 9.09 13.72
C GLN A 181 6.32 9.42 13.02
N ASP A 182 5.23 9.65 13.76
CA ASP A 182 3.94 10.07 13.20
C ASP A 182 4.06 11.51 12.67
N ILE A 183 4.01 11.63 11.35
CA ILE A 183 4.11 12.89 10.62
C ILE A 183 2.74 13.39 10.14
N SER A 184 1.64 12.91 10.74
CA SER A 184 0.31 13.38 10.40
C SER A 184 0.15 14.88 10.60
N LEU A 185 -0.48 15.52 9.61
CA LEU A 185 -0.88 16.93 9.67
C LEU A 185 -2.33 17.11 10.10
N PHE A 186 -3.05 16.03 10.42
CA PHE A 186 -4.45 16.10 10.80
C PHE A 186 -4.63 16.85 12.14
N PRO A 187 -5.67 17.70 12.29
CA PRO A 187 -6.71 18.01 11.29
C PRO A 187 -6.32 19.12 10.31
N TRP A 188 -5.23 19.85 10.54
CA TRP A 188 -4.86 21.05 9.79
C TRP A 188 -4.54 20.79 8.31
N GLY A 189 -4.00 19.62 7.99
CA GLY A 189 -3.74 19.19 6.62
C GLY A 189 -5.03 19.07 5.77
N ALA A 190 -6.21 19.02 6.38
CA ALA A 190 -7.49 19.03 5.66
C ALA A 190 -7.67 20.28 4.77
N ILE A 191 -7.08 21.42 5.16
CA ILE A 191 -7.11 22.66 4.38
C ILE A 191 -6.45 22.47 3.00
N LEU A 192 -5.40 21.66 2.93
CA LEU A 192 -4.74 21.28 1.67
C LEU A 192 -5.40 20.07 1.02
N ALA A 193 -5.84 19.10 1.83
CA ALA A 193 -6.42 17.85 1.33
C ALA A 193 -7.71 18.09 0.54
N LEU A 194 -8.62 18.93 1.03
CA LEU A 194 -9.94 19.12 0.40
C LEU A 194 -9.84 19.69 -1.03
N PRO A 195 -9.07 20.77 -1.30
CA PRO A 195 -8.80 21.20 -2.67
C PRO A 195 -8.17 20.11 -3.54
N LEU A 196 -7.16 19.39 -3.02
CA LEU A 196 -6.46 18.35 -3.78
C LEU A 196 -7.38 17.17 -4.11
N LEU A 197 -8.25 16.76 -3.18
CA LEU A 197 -9.27 15.74 -3.42
C LEU A 197 -10.23 16.18 -4.52
N TRP A 198 -10.68 17.44 -4.53
CA TRP A 198 -11.51 17.98 -5.60
C TRP A 198 -10.81 17.96 -6.97
N PHE A 199 -9.54 18.37 -7.01
CA PHE A 199 -8.74 18.41 -8.25
C PHE A 199 -8.24 17.04 -8.71
N SER A 200 -8.27 16.02 -7.86
CA SER A 200 -7.85 14.65 -8.20
C SER A 200 -8.64 14.05 -9.36
N ARG A 201 -9.90 14.48 -9.57
CA ARG A 201 -10.79 14.05 -10.68
C ARG A 201 -10.85 12.53 -10.87
N GLY A 202 -10.76 11.76 -9.78
CA GLY A 202 -10.80 10.30 -9.83
C GLY A 202 -9.46 9.63 -10.16
N ASP A 203 -8.36 10.37 -10.16
CA ASP A 203 -7.01 9.79 -10.24
C ASP A 203 -6.63 9.13 -8.91
N GLU A 204 -6.29 7.85 -8.98
CA GLU A 204 -6.03 7.00 -7.82
C GLU A 204 -4.82 7.49 -7.00
N ASP A 205 -3.73 7.88 -7.68
CA ASP A 205 -2.50 8.31 -7.01
C ASP A 205 -2.66 9.70 -6.40
N LEU A 206 -3.37 10.60 -7.10
CA LEU A 206 -3.67 11.94 -6.56
C LEU A 206 -4.64 11.89 -5.38
N LEU A 207 -5.65 11.02 -5.43
CA LEU A 207 -6.56 10.82 -4.30
C LEU A 207 -5.80 10.32 -3.07
N MET A 208 -4.92 9.34 -3.24
CA MET A 208 -4.05 8.84 -2.17
C MET A 208 -3.11 9.93 -1.64
N ALA A 209 -2.48 10.71 -2.53
CA ALA A 209 -1.59 11.81 -2.14
C ALA A 209 -2.34 12.95 -1.42
N ALA A 210 -3.56 13.27 -1.82
CA ALA A 210 -4.40 14.21 -1.10
C ALA A 210 -4.81 13.63 0.28
N GLY A 211 -5.13 12.35 0.31
CA GLY A 211 -5.49 11.60 1.50
C GLY A 211 -4.42 11.57 2.59
N SER A 212 -3.14 11.56 2.22
CA SER A 212 -2.05 11.60 3.21
C SER A 212 -2.06 12.88 4.05
N PHE A 213 -2.63 13.99 3.57
CA PHE A 213 -2.79 15.21 4.37
C PHE A 213 -3.95 15.15 5.37
N MET A 214 -4.86 14.19 5.21
CA MET A 214 -6.09 14.09 6.01
C MET A 214 -6.14 12.83 6.87
N THR A 215 -5.17 11.93 6.78
CA THR A 215 -5.11 10.75 7.66
C THR A 215 -4.66 11.15 9.07
N PRO A 216 -5.30 10.67 10.14
CA PRO A 216 -5.00 11.06 11.51
C PRO A 216 -3.65 10.59 12.04
N HIS A 217 -3.08 9.56 11.41
CA HIS A 217 -1.73 9.06 11.64
C HIS A 217 -1.08 8.71 10.31
N LEU A 218 0.19 9.04 10.18
CA LEU A 218 0.96 8.84 8.94
C LEU A 218 2.42 8.58 9.27
N PHE A 219 2.97 7.48 8.75
CA PHE A 219 4.39 7.18 8.87
C PHE A 219 5.08 7.27 7.50
N PRO A 220 6.38 7.62 7.45
CA PRO A 220 7.11 7.76 6.18
C PRO A 220 6.99 6.55 5.25
N TYR A 221 6.94 5.34 5.80
CA TYR A 221 6.84 4.12 5.00
C TYR A 221 5.45 3.92 4.35
N HIS A 222 4.38 4.58 4.81
CA HIS A 222 3.05 4.51 4.15
C HIS A 222 3.10 5.09 2.73
N PHE A 223 4.02 6.03 2.46
CA PHE A 223 4.24 6.59 1.13
C PHE A 223 4.74 5.55 0.11
N TYR A 224 5.10 4.33 0.54
CA TYR A 224 5.34 3.20 -0.35
C TYR A 224 4.21 3.01 -1.38
N LEU A 225 2.95 3.21 -0.97
CA LEU A 225 1.78 3.10 -1.85
C LEU A 225 1.76 4.11 -3.01
N LEU A 226 2.49 5.23 -2.86
CA LEU A 226 2.62 6.31 -3.84
C LEU A 226 3.89 6.20 -4.68
N MET A 227 4.85 5.34 -4.33
CA MET A 227 6.10 5.18 -5.09
C MET A 227 5.87 4.79 -6.57
N PRO A 228 4.86 3.99 -6.95
CA PRO A 228 4.55 3.74 -8.36
C PRO A 228 4.22 4.99 -9.19
N ALA A 229 3.80 6.09 -8.54
CA ALA A 229 3.51 7.35 -9.22
C ALA A 229 4.77 7.99 -9.83
N LEU A 230 5.98 7.62 -9.38
CA LEU A 230 7.25 8.03 -10.00
C LEU A 230 7.27 7.69 -11.51
N GLY A 231 6.67 6.56 -11.91
CA GLY A 231 6.56 6.18 -13.33
C GLY A 231 5.78 7.19 -14.18
N ARG A 232 4.88 7.97 -13.57
CA ARG A 232 4.02 8.94 -14.26
C ARG A 232 4.62 10.34 -14.31
N MET A 233 5.70 10.59 -13.57
CA MET A 233 6.29 11.92 -13.43
C MET A 233 7.28 12.23 -14.56
N LYS A 234 7.45 13.52 -14.86
CA LYS A 234 8.58 13.98 -15.69
C LYS A 234 9.90 13.71 -14.94
N PRO A 235 11.02 13.42 -15.65
CA PRO A 235 12.27 13.00 -15.00
C PRO A 235 12.77 13.91 -13.87
N GLY A 236 12.68 15.24 -14.05
CA GLY A 236 13.08 16.18 -12.99
C GLY A 236 12.24 16.07 -11.72
N TRP A 237 10.91 15.98 -11.86
CA TRP A 237 9.99 15.81 -10.73
C TRP A 237 10.11 14.42 -10.10
N MET A 238 10.40 13.40 -10.90
CA MET A 238 10.65 12.04 -10.43
C MET A 238 11.88 12.02 -9.51
N LEU A 239 13.00 12.60 -9.95
CA LEU A 239 14.22 12.68 -9.14
C LEU A 239 14.04 13.56 -7.90
N ALA A 240 13.38 14.71 -8.04
CA ALA A 240 13.08 15.59 -6.90
C ALA A 240 12.21 14.87 -5.85
N SER A 241 11.16 14.17 -6.28
CA SER A 241 10.27 13.42 -5.38
C SER A 241 11.01 12.26 -4.71
N TRP A 242 11.88 11.57 -5.45
CA TRP A 242 12.73 10.51 -4.89
C TRP A 242 13.67 11.08 -3.82
N LEU A 243 14.39 12.17 -4.10
CA LEU A 243 15.26 12.84 -3.13
C LEU A 243 14.48 13.30 -1.88
N LEU A 244 13.31 13.92 -2.08
CA LEU A 244 12.45 14.35 -0.97
C LEU A 244 11.95 13.18 -0.13
N SER A 245 11.76 11.99 -0.71
CA SER A 245 11.38 10.79 0.05
C SER A 245 12.41 10.41 1.11
N TRP A 246 13.68 10.80 0.94
CA TRP A 246 14.77 10.57 1.90
C TRP A 246 14.87 11.64 3.00
N SER A 247 14.11 12.74 2.90
CA SER A 247 14.14 13.82 3.89
C SER A 247 13.84 13.40 5.34
N PRO A 248 13.05 12.35 5.64
CA PRO A 248 12.89 11.89 7.03
C PRO A 248 14.21 11.45 7.67
N LEU A 249 15.17 10.90 6.92
CA LEU A 249 16.50 10.59 7.47
C LEU A 249 17.28 11.87 7.80
N LEU A 250 17.13 12.91 6.99
CA LEU A 250 17.75 14.21 7.25
C LEU A 250 17.15 14.86 8.50
N ALA A 251 15.83 14.76 8.67
CA ALA A 251 15.14 15.28 9.86
C ALA A 251 15.59 14.55 11.14
N ASN A 252 15.75 13.22 11.10
CA ASN A 252 16.25 12.45 12.23
C ASN A 252 17.72 12.75 12.58
N TRP A 253 18.53 13.19 11.60
CA TRP A 253 19.93 13.55 11.84
C TRP A 253 20.09 15.00 12.35
N LEU A 254 19.25 15.93 11.87
CA LEU A 254 19.29 17.35 12.25
C LEU A 254 18.44 17.70 13.49
N GLY A 255 17.52 16.82 13.90
CA GLY A 255 16.65 16.98 15.06
C GLY A 255 17.22 16.43 16.37
N ASN A 256 18.46 15.91 16.35
CA ASN A 256 19.28 15.60 17.53
C ASN A 256 20.34 16.68 17.72
#